data_AF-A0A560MG05-F1
#
_entry.id   AF-A0A560MG05-F1
#
_cell.length_a   1.000
_cell.length_b   1.000
_cell.length_c   1.000
_cell.angle_alpha   90.00
_cell.angle_beta   90.00
_cell.angle_gamma   90.00
#
_symmetry.space_group_name_H-M   'P 1'
#
loop_
_entity.id
_entity.type
_entity.pdbx_description
1 polymer ?
#
loop_
_entity_poly.entity_id
_entity_poly.type
_entity_poly.pdbx_seq_one_letter_code
_entity_poly.pdbx_strand_id
1 'polypeptide(L)'
;MSDSHTLRGDGIAATILAQGAELSSLRNAEGTELLWQAGPQWPRHAPILFPIVGRLKNDTLRHNGETYPMTQHGFARDHRFA
;
A
#
# COMPACT_ATOMS: atom_id res chain seq x y z
N MET A 1 -11.44 -13.41 -6.97
CA MET A 1 -11.29 -12.01 -7.41
C MET A 1 -10.93 -11.20 -6.20
N SER A 2 -9.87 -10.40 -6.26
CA SER A 2 -9.45 -9.56 -5.13
C SER A 2 -10.46 -8.44 -4.94
N ASP A 3 -10.91 -8.26 -3.71
CA ASP A 3 -11.81 -7.17 -3.31
C ASP A 3 -11.16 -5.81 -3.62
N SER A 4 -11.80 -5.02 -4.48
CA SER A 4 -11.25 -3.79 -5.03
C SER A 4 -12.32 -2.82 -5.49
N HIS A 5 -11.95 -1.54 -5.53
CA HIS A 5 -12.79 -0.45 -6.01
C HIS A 5 -12.09 0.26 -7.17
N THR A 6 -12.82 0.55 -8.24
CA THR A 6 -12.31 1.35 -9.36
C THR A 6 -13.03 2.69 -9.41
N LEU A 7 -12.24 3.76 -9.30
CA LEU A 7 -12.69 5.14 -9.47
C LEU A 7 -12.34 5.61 -10.89
N ARG A 8 -13.23 6.39 -11.51
CA ARG A 8 -13.05 6.94 -12.86
C ARG A 8 -13.44 8.41 -12.88
N GLY A 9 -12.64 9.23 -13.56
CA GLY A 9 -12.90 10.66 -13.73
C GLY A 9 -11.84 11.30 -14.61
N ASP A 10 -12.22 12.27 -15.43
CA ASP A 10 -11.31 13.08 -16.25
C ASP A 10 -10.32 12.26 -17.10
N GLY A 11 -10.78 11.16 -17.67
CA GLY A 11 -9.94 10.25 -18.48
C GLY A 11 -8.98 9.38 -17.68
N ILE A 12 -9.00 9.43 -16.35
CA ILE A 12 -8.21 8.58 -15.47
C ILE A 12 -9.08 7.46 -14.88
N ALA A 13 -8.49 6.27 -14.73
CA ALA A 13 -9.05 5.17 -13.96
C ALA A 13 -8.06 4.68 -12.91
N ALA A 14 -8.49 4.60 -11.65
CA ALA A 14 -7.69 4.13 -10.52
C ALA A 14 -8.36 2.90 -9.89
N THR A 15 -7.61 1.81 -9.71
CA THR A 15 -8.09 0.62 -8.98
C THR A 15 -7.36 0.50 -7.66
N ILE A 16 -8.11 0.41 -6.58
CA ILE A 16 -7.61 0.32 -5.19
C ILE A 16 -8.04 -1.02 -4.61
N LEU A 17 -7.10 -1.78 -4.06
CA LEU A 17 -7.35 -3.03 -3.35
C LEU A 17 -7.86 -2.73 -1.94
N ALA A 18 -8.86 -3.49 -1.48
CA ALA A 18 -9.26 -3.42 -0.06
C ALA A 18 -8.11 -3.86 0.87
N GLN A 19 -7.24 -4.76 0.40
CA GLN A 19 -6.00 -5.11 1.09
C GLN A 19 -5.04 -3.91 1.08
N GLY A 20 -4.70 -3.41 2.26
CA GLY A 20 -3.76 -2.32 2.47
C GLY A 20 -4.20 -0.95 1.93
N ALA A 21 -5.45 -0.85 1.44
CA ALA A 21 -5.92 0.28 0.63
C ALA A 21 -4.93 0.63 -0.51
N GLU A 22 -4.29 -0.38 -1.10
CA GLU A 22 -3.21 -0.21 -2.06
C GLU A 22 -3.75 0.17 -3.44
N LEU A 23 -3.31 1.31 -3.98
CA LEU A 23 -3.52 1.64 -5.41
C LEU A 23 -2.73 0.62 -6.25
N SER A 24 -3.42 -0.20 -7.03
CA SER A 24 -2.84 -1.28 -7.83
C SER A 24 -2.81 -1.00 -9.33
N SER A 25 -3.62 -0.07 -9.82
CA SER A 25 -3.60 0.38 -11.22
C SER A 25 -3.98 1.84 -11.31
N LEU A 26 -3.30 2.58 -12.18
CA LEU A 26 -3.61 3.95 -12.55
C LEU A 26 -3.42 4.11 -14.05
N ARG A 27 -4.53 4.24 -14.79
CA ARG A 27 -4.51 4.34 -16.25
C ARG A 27 -4.96 5.71 -16.73
N ASN A 28 -4.30 6.22 -17.76
CA ASN A 28 -4.72 7.42 -18.47
C ASN A 28 -5.77 7.13 -19.55
N ALA A 29 -6.20 8.17 -20.28
CA ALA A 29 -7.27 8.09 -21.28
C ALA A 29 -6.86 7.21 -22.47
N GLU A 30 -5.56 7.15 -22.76
CA GLU A 30 -4.96 6.31 -23.80
C GLU A 30 -4.81 4.85 -23.34
N GLY A 31 -5.18 4.52 -22.10
CA GLY A 31 -5.09 3.17 -21.53
C GLY A 31 -3.69 2.78 -21.04
N THR A 32 -2.74 3.71 -21.05
CA THR A 32 -1.37 3.51 -20.54
C THR A 32 -1.42 3.31 -19.03
N GLU A 33 -0.82 2.21 -18.57
CA GLU A 33 -0.62 1.96 -17.14
C GLU A 33 0.55 2.82 -16.64
N LEU A 34 0.27 3.66 -15.64
CA LEU A 34 1.23 4.60 -15.07
C LEU A 34 1.93 4.02 -13.83
N LEU A 35 1.38 2.96 -13.23
CA LEU A 35 1.89 2.37 -11.99
C LEU A 35 2.68 1.09 -12.25
N TRP A 36 3.74 0.88 -11.46
CA TRP A 36 4.47 -0.38 -11.42
C TRP A 36 3.54 -1.56 -11.05
N GLN A 37 3.64 -2.66 -11.79
CA GLN A 37 2.71 -3.82 -11.73
C GLN A 37 3.20 -4.97 -10.83
N ALA A 38 3.91 -4.65 -9.74
CA ALA A 38 4.30 -5.60 -8.70
C ALA A 38 5.08 -6.86 -9.19
N GLY A 39 6.04 -6.67 -10.10
CA GLY A 39 6.91 -7.75 -10.60
C GLY A 39 7.89 -8.33 -9.56
N PRO A 40 8.68 -9.36 -9.90
CA PRO A 40 9.53 -10.09 -8.95
C PRO A 40 10.62 -9.23 -8.29
N GLN A 41 11.03 -8.13 -8.91
CA GLN A 41 11.99 -7.17 -8.36
C GLN A 41 11.40 -6.35 -7.21
N TRP A 42 10.09 -6.12 -7.23
CA TRP A 42 9.37 -5.36 -6.22
C TRP A 42 7.89 -5.79 -6.20
N PRO A 43 7.47 -6.70 -5.30
CA PRO A 43 6.17 -7.37 -5.38
C PRO A 43 5.02 -6.54 -4.75
N ARG A 44 5.05 -5.22 -4.90
CA ARG A 44 4.03 -4.28 -4.41
C ARG A 44 3.81 -3.16 -5.43
N HIS A 45 2.72 -2.40 -5.32
CA HIS A 45 2.40 -1.29 -6.23
C HIS A 45 2.70 0.05 -5.54
N ALA A 46 1.81 0.48 -4.65
CA ALA A 46 1.87 1.74 -3.90
C ALA A 46 1.37 1.53 -2.45
N PRO A 47 2.14 0.86 -1.59
CA PRO A 47 1.71 0.49 -0.24
C PRO A 47 1.57 1.70 0.69
N ILE A 48 0.56 1.68 1.56
CA ILE A 48 0.43 2.65 2.66
C ILE A 48 1.43 2.31 3.78
N LEU A 49 2.16 3.33 4.25
CA LEU A 49 3.19 3.21 5.28
C LEU A 49 2.67 3.81 6.58
N PHE A 50 2.15 2.97 7.48
CA PHE A 50 1.56 3.40 8.75
C PHE A 50 1.64 2.28 9.79
N PRO A 51 1.93 2.57 11.08
CA PRO A 51 2.08 3.90 11.68
C PRO A 51 3.48 4.53 11.57
N ILE A 52 4.41 3.90 10.85
CA ILE A 52 5.78 4.40 10.70
C ILE A 52 6.23 4.39 9.23
N VAL A 53 7.27 5.15 8.94
CA VAL A 53 8.00 5.12 7.67
C VAL A 53 9.42 4.59 7.92
N GLY A 54 9.93 3.75 7.02
CA GLY A 54 11.23 3.12 7.16
C GLY A 54 11.23 1.96 8.16
N ARG A 55 12.38 1.66 8.74
CA ARG A 55 12.56 0.55 9.69
C ARG A 55 13.06 1.10 11.02
N LEU A 56 12.50 0.62 12.13
CA LEU A 56 13.02 0.93 13.46
C LEU A 56 14.25 0.10 13.76
N LYS A 57 15.13 0.61 14.63
CA LYS A 57 16.24 -0.17 15.16
C LYS A 57 15.69 -1.43 15.83
N ASN A 58 16.20 -2.59 15.41
CA ASN A 58 15.79 -3.91 15.93
C ASN A 58 14.27 -4.18 15.79
N ASP A 59 13.59 -3.57 14.82
CA ASP A 59 12.13 -3.73 14.60
C ASP A 59 11.29 -3.48 15.86
N THR A 60 11.70 -2.50 16.66
CA THR A 60 11.15 -2.26 17.99
C THR A 60 10.74 -0.81 18.18
N LEU A 61 9.48 -0.59 18.58
CA LEU A 61 8.95 0.69 19.07
C LEU A 61 8.96 0.68 20.60
N ARG A 62 9.46 1.75 21.23
CA ARG A 62 9.36 1.95 22.69
C ARG A 62 8.45 3.14 22.97
N HIS A 63 7.42 2.94 23.78
CA HIS A 63 6.48 3.99 24.14
C HIS A 63 5.98 3.77 25.58
N ASN A 64 6.01 4.81 26.41
CA ASN A 64 5.58 4.78 27.82
C ASN A 64 6.20 3.65 28.67
N GLY A 65 7.49 3.37 28.45
CA GLY A 65 8.20 2.28 29.14
C GLY A 65 7.99 0.89 28.53
N GLU A 66 6.98 0.73 27.68
CA GLU A 66 6.64 -0.52 27.01
C GLU A 66 7.36 -0.68 25.67
N THR A 67 7.46 -1.93 25.22
CA THR A 67 8.14 -2.33 23.98
C THR A 67 7.19 -3.10 23.07
N TYR A 68 7.12 -2.68 21.80
CA TYR A 68 6.23 -3.25 20.79
C TYR A 68 7.02 -3.68 19.55
N PRO A 69 6.76 -4.88 18.99
CA PRO A 69 7.30 -5.23 17.69
C PRO A 69 6.69 -4.35 16.61
N MET A 70 7.52 -3.86 15.69
CA MET A 70 7.10 -3.00 14.60
C MET A 70 7.95 -3.28 13.36
N THR A 71 7.33 -3.85 12.34
CA THR A 71 7.99 -4.18 11.07
C THR A 71 8.26 -2.91 10.25
N GLN A 72 9.15 -3.04 9.27
CA GLN A 72 9.43 -1.97 8.31
C GLN A 72 8.12 -1.45 7.68
N HIS A 73 7.98 -0.13 7.62
CA HIS A 73 6.83 0.62 7.10
C HIS A 73 5.50 0.38 7.84
N GLY A 74 5.57 -0.17 9.06
CA GLY A 74 4.40 -0.47 9.87
C GLY A 74 3.57 -1.61 9.28
N PHE A 75 2.29 -1.67 9.65
CA PHE A 75 1.42 -2.81 9.40
C PHE A 75 0.22 -2.51 8.50
N ALA A 76 -0.13 -1.23 8.24
CA ALA A 76 -1.38 -0.89 7.53
C ALA A 76 -1.55 -1.62 6.18
N ARG A 77 -0.50 -1.68 5.35
CA ARG A 77 -0.53 -2.38 4.06
C ARG A 77 -0.88 -3.88 4.14
N ASP A 78 -0.71 -4.49 5.32
CA ASP A 78 -0.95 -5.91 5.55
C ASP A 78 -2.36 -6.17 6.16
N HIS A 79 -3.19 -5.14 6.37
CA HIS A 79 -4.59 -5.26 6.81
C HIS A 79 -5.60 -4.90 5.72
N ARG A 80 -6.80 -5.49 5.79
CA ARG A 80 -7.94 -5.11 4.94
C ARG A 80 -8.62 -3.84 5.46
N PHE A 81 -8.92 -2.92 4.56
CA PHE A 81 -9.74 -1.72 4.76
C PHE A 81 -11.18 -1.98 4.26
N ALA A 82 -12.17 -1.36 4.90
CA ALA A 82 -13.59 -1.54 4.61
C ALA A 82 -14.26 -0.19 4.35
#